data_AF-A0A8T4RCV2-F1
#
_entry.id   AF-A0A8T4RCV2-F1
#
_cell.length_a   1.000
_cell.length_b   1.000
_cell.length_c   1.000
_cell.angle_alpha   90.00
_cell.angle_beta   90.00
_cell.angle_gamma   90.00
#
_symmetry.space_group_name_H-M   'P 1'
#
loop_
_entity.id
_entity.type
_entity.pdbx_description
1 polymer ?
#
loop_
_entity_poly.entity_id
_entity_poly.type
_entity_poly.pdbx_seq_one_letter_code
_entity_poly.pdbx_strand_id
1 'polypeptide(L)'
;MDTTAEKEEILRLLDEIVAKKKLVLVEGIKDKRALAKLGVLNVVTLARRPLFEVVEDVADRAKEVVLLVDLDEEGRKLYHTLSTDLQEHGVKIDNTLRKFLFRTSVRVIEGLGTYLS
;
A
#
# COMPACT_ATOMS: atom_id res chain seq x y z
N MET A 1 0.96 16.62 -15.28
CA MET A 1 -0.43 16.60 -14.80
C MET A 1 -0.56 17.74 -13.83
N ASP A 2 -1.64 18.50 -13.88
CA ASP A 2 -1.97 19.40 -12.79
C ASP A 2 -2.46 18.59 -11.57
N THR A 3 -2.46 19.23 -10.40
CA THR A 3 -2.81 18.61 -9.11
C THR A 3 -4.21 17.98 -9.12
N THR A 4 -5.16 18.52 -9.88
CA THR A 4 -6.53 17.99 -9.95
C THR A 4 -6.53 16.60 -10.57
N ALA A 5 -5.84 16.44 -11.71
CA ALA A 5 -5.71 15.15 -12.37
C ALA A 5 -4.95 14.10 -11.51
N GLU A 6 -4.00 14.54 -10.67
CA GLU A 6 -3.32 13.65 -9.72
C GLU A 6 -4.28 13.12 -8.65
N LYS A 7 -5.11 13.98 -8.06
CA LYS A 7 -6.10 13.58 -7.06
C LYS A 7 -7.15 12.62 -7.63
N GLU A 8 -7.67 12.91 -8.82
CA GLU A 8 -8.65 12.04 -9.49
C GLU A 8 -8.10 10.63 -9.74
N GLU A 9 -6.85 10.51 -10.18
CA GLU A 9 -6.24 9.21 -10.41
C GLU A 9 -5.96 8.46 -9.10
N ILE A 10 -5.56 9.14 -8.02
CA ILE A 10 -5.43 8.51 -6.70
C ILE A 10 -6.78 7.96 -6.23
N LEU A 11 -7.84 8.75 -6.33
CA LEU A 11 -9.20 8.32 -5.95
C LEU A 11 -9.63 7.11 -6.77
N ARG A 12 -9.42 7.15 -8.10
CA ARG A 12 -9.72 6.01 -8.98
C ARG A 12 -9.00 4.73 -8.57
N LEU A 13 -7.71 4.83 -8.24
CA LEU A 13 -6.90 3.68 -7.81
C LEU A 13 -7.35 3.15 -6.44
N LEU A 14 -7.72 4.04 -5.51
CA LEU A 14 -8.29 3.64 -4.21
C LEU A 14 -9.65 2.95 -4.38
N ASP A 15 -10.53 3.49 -5.22
CA ASP A 15 -11.82 2.88 -5.53
C ASP A 15 -11.66 1.49 -6.15
N GLU A 16 -10.67 1.28 -7.02
CA GLU A 16 -10.36 -0.05 -7.56
C GLU A 16 -9.96 -1.03 -6.46
N ILE A 17 -9.10 -0.60 -5.51
CA ILE A 17 -8.68 -1.41 -4.36
C ILE A 17 -9.89 -1.82 -3.52
N VAL A 18 -10.79 -0.87 -3.23
CA VAL A 18 -12.02 -1.11 -2.46
C VAL A 18 -12.96 -2.05 -3.21
N ALA A 19 -13.27 -1.77 -4.47
CA ALA A 19 -14.21 -2.54 -5.27
C ALA A 19 -13.77 -4.00 -5.44
N LYS A 20 -12.46 -4.23 -5.65
CA LYS A 20 -11.88 -5.57 -5.78
C LYS A 20 -11.52 -6.21 -4.44
N LYS A 21 -11.76 -5.52 -3.32
CA LYS A 21 -11.41 -5.97 -1.95
C LYS A 21 -9.95 -6.40 -1.82
N LYS A 22 -9.03 -5.74 -2.56
CA LYS A 22 -7.61 -6.12 -2.58
C LYS A 22 -7.04 -6.04 -1.16
N LEU A 23 -6.16 -6.99 -0.84
CA LEU A 23 -5.38 -6.95 0.39
C LEU A 23 -4.31 -5.87 0.26
N VAL A 24 -4.18 -5.00 1.26
CA VAL A 24 -3.15 -3.95 1.28
C VAL A 24 -2.19 -4.22 2.44
N LEU A 25 -0.90 -4.27 2.17
CA LEU A 25 0.15 -4.33 3.19
C LEU A 25 0.77 -2.94 3.35
N VAL A 26 0.73 -2.42 4.57
CA VAL A 26 1.35 -1.15 4.97
C VAL A 26 2.33 -1.35 6.12
N GLU A 27 3.18 -0.36 6.37
CA GLU A 27 4.13 -0.39 7.46
C GLU A 27 3.44 -0.29 8.83
N GLY A 28 2.62 0.76 9.01
CA GLY A 28 2.12 1.16 10.32
C GLY A 28 0.61 1.19 10.52
N ILE A 29 0.20 1.23 11.80
CA ILE A 29 -1.21 1.40 12.19
C ILE A 29 -1.77 2.75 11.73
N LYS A 30 -0.92 3.78 11.64
CA LYS A 30 -1.34 5.11 11.19
C LYS A 30 -1.73 5.11 9.70
N ASP A 31 -0.96 4.43 8.87
CA ASP A 31 -1.29 4.20 7.44
C ASP A 31 -2.62 3.46 7.30
N LYS A 32 -2.80 2.38 8.07
CA LYS A 32 -4.06 1.65 8.11
C LYS A 32 -5.24 2.56 8.46
N ARG A 33 -5.08 3.46 9.44
CA ARG A 33 -6.13 4.42 9.82
C ARG A 33 -6.38 5.46 8.73
N ALA A 34 -5.35 5.94 8.04
CA ALA A 34 -5.48 6.87 6.93
C ALA A 34 -6.24 6.22 5.77
N LEU A 35 -5.87 5.00 5.38
CA LEU A 35 -6.54 4.21 4.36
C LEU A 35 -7.99 3.86 4.74
N ALA A 36 -8.25 3.54 6.00
CA ALA A 36 -9.61 3.26 6.47
C ALA A 36 -10.55 4.46 6.33
N LYS A 37 -10.06 5.69 6.53
CA LYS A 37 -10.85 6.92 6.28
C LYS A 37 -11.20 7.12 4.80
N LEU A 38 -10.43 6.49 3.90
CA LEU A 38 -10.63 6.48 2.46
C LEU A 38 -11.38 5.23 1.97
N GLY A 39 -11.95 4.43 2.88
CA GLY A 39 -12.74 3.24 2.54
C GLY A 39 -11.93 1.95 2.34
N VAL A 40 -10.60 2.01 2.40
CA VAL A 40 -9.73 0.83 2.26
C VAL A 40 -9.59 0.13 3.61
N LEU A 41 -10.40 -0.92 3.82
CA LEU A 41 -10.50 -1.63 5.10
C LEU A 41 -9.69 -2.92 5.18
N ASN A 42 -9.40 -3.56 4.03
CA ASN A 42 -8.66 -4.83 3.98
C ASN A 42 -7.14 -4.61 4.07
N VAL A 43 -6.67 -4.20 5.26
CA VAL A 43 -5.29 -3.75 5.49
C VAL A 43 -4.58 -4.60 6.55
N VAL A 44 -3.39 -5.08 6.18
CA VAL A 44 -2.39 -5.72 7.04
C VAL A 44 -1.28 -4.73 7.33
N THR A 45 -0.74 -4.77 8.54
CA THR A 45 0.34 -3.91 9.00
C THR A 45 1.51 -4.77 9.47
N LEU A 46 2.75 -4.28 9.36
CA LEU A 46 3.90 -4.98 9.93
C LEU A 46 3.82 -5.09 11.46
N ALA A 47 3.26 -4.09 12.15
CA ALA A 47 2.91 -4.13 13.58
C ALA A 47 4.00 -4.70 14.53
N ARG A 48 5.29 -4.48 14.22
CA ARG A 48 6.45 -5.05 14.94
C ARG A 48 6.51 -6.58 14.96
N ARG A 49 5.75 -7.26 14.10
CA ARG A 49 5.88 -8.69 13.85
C ARG A 49 7.15 -8.95 13.03
N PRO A 50 7.77 -10.13 13.18
CA PRO A 50 8.78 -10.59 12.23
C PRO A 50 8.24 -10.56 10.80
N LEU A 51 9.06 -10.15 9.83
CA LEU A 51 8.61 -10.03 8.44
C LEU A 51 8.07 -11.35 7.87
N PHE A 52 8.72 -12.47 8.20
CA PHE A 52 8.31 -13.80 7.71
C PHE A 52 6.86 -14.13 8.10
N GLU A 53 6.44 -13.84 9.34
CA GLU A 53 5.06 -14.10 9.79
C GLU A 53 4.04 -13.25 9.02
N VAL A 54 4.43 -12.03 8.64
CA VAL A 54 3.55 -11.16 7.86
C VAL A 54 3.46 -11.65 6.42
N VAL A 55 4.57 -12.12 5.85
CA VAL A 55 4.61 -12.71 4.51
C VAL A 55 3.71 -13.95 4.45
N GLU A 56 3.80 -14.85 5.43
CA GLU A 56 2.94 -16.04 5.53
C GLU A 56 1.45 -15.65 5.67
N ASP A 57 1.10 -14.74 6.59
CA ASP A 57 -0.26 -14.23 6.77
C ASP A 57 -0.83 -13.63 5.46
N VAL A 58 -0.03 -12.86 4.72
CA VAL A 58 -0.45 -12.30 3.44
C VAL A 58 -0.65 -13.40 2.39
N ALA A 59 0.27 -14.37 2.30
CA ALA A 59 0.23 -15.45 1.32
C ALA A 59 -0.96 -16.41 1.52
N ASP A 60 -1.36 -16.62 2.78
CA ASP A 60 -2.54 -17.41 3.14
C ASP A 60 -3.84 -16.69 2.78
N ARG A 61 -3.85 -15.36 2.77
CA ARG A 61 -5.06 -14.55 2.58
C ARG A 61 -5.30 -14.12 1.14
N ALA A 62 -4.26 -13.96 0.33
CA ALA A 62 -4.41 -13.45 -1.03
C ALA A 62 -3.30 -13.94 -1.98
N LYS A 63 -3.65 -14.07 -3.27
CA LYS A 63 -2.69 -14.33 -4.36
C LYS A 63 -2.11 -13.06 -4.99
N GLU A 64 -2.63 -11.91 -4.59
CA GLU A 64 -2.15 -10.59 -5.00
C GLU A 64 -2.31 -9.62 -3.82
N VAL A 65 -1.32 -8.76 -3.59
CA VAL A 65 -1.32 -7.76 -2.52
C VAL A 65 -0.86 -6.41 -3.05
N VAL A 66 -1.53 -5.35 -2.61
CA VAL A 66 -1.07 -3.97 -2.82
C VAL A 66 -0.05 -3.65 -1.75
N LEU A 67 1.20 -3.38 -2.15
CA LEU A 67 2.28 -3.09 -1.22
C LEU A 67 2.52 -1.58 -1.14
N LEU A 68 2.11 -0.96 -0.03
CA LEU A 68 2.23 0.48 0.22
C LEU A 68 3.19 0.73 1.39
N VAL A 69 4.47 0.84 1.05
CA VAL A 69 5.56 1.27 1.94
C VAL A 69 6.05 2.64 1.50
N ASP A 70 6.56 3.40 2.46
CA ASP A 70 6.99 4.77 2.29
C ASP A 70 8.04 4.93 1.17
N LEU A 71 8.07 6.14 0.60
CA LEU A 71 8.82 6.44 -0.64
C LEU A 71 10.27 6.88 -0.38
N ASP A 72 10.77 6.71 0.84
CA ASP A 72 12.14 7.05 1.26
C ASP A 72 13.12 5.86 1.09
N GLU A 73 14.36 6.03 1.57
CA GLU A 73 15.41 5.01 1.43
C GLU A 73 15.09 3.74 2.24
N GLU A 74 14.57 3.89 3.46
CA GLU A 74 14.23 2.77 4.34
C GLU A 74 13.05 1.98 3.79
N GLY A 75 12.00 2.69 3.35
CA GLY A 75 10.84 2.12 2.69
C GLY A 75 11.18 1.43 1.37
N ARG A 76 12.22 1.87 0.64
CA ARG A 76 12.73 1.15 -0.55
C ARG A 76 13.40 -0.18 -0.20
N LYS A 77 14.22 -0.22 0.86
CA LYS A 77 14.86 -1.47 1.32
C LYS A 77 13.78 -2.46 1.79
N LEU A 78 12.86 -1.98 2.63
CA LEU A 78 11.74 -2.77 3.12
C LEU A 78 10.85 -3.29 1.99
N TYR A 79 10.53 -2.44 1.01
CA TYR A 79 9.80 -2.84 -0.19
C TYR A 79 10.50 -3.99 -0.91
N HIS A 80 11.81 -3.90 -1.13
CA HIS A 80 12.56 -4.93 -1.85
C HIS A 80 12.47 -6.28 -1.12
N THR A 81 12.75 -6.30 0.19
CA THR A 81 12.65 -7.50 1.03
C THR A 81 11.24 -8.10 0.97
N LEU A 82 10.20 -7.32 1.32
CA LEU A 82 8.82 -7.81 1.31
C LEU A 82 8.39 -8.30 -0.06
N SER A 83 8.70 -7.55 -1.13
CA SER A 83 8.32 -7.93 -2.48
C SER A 83 8.94 -9.27 -2.90
N THR A 84 10.21 -9.50 -2.54
CA THR A 84 10.92 -10.74 -2.85
C THR A 84 10.29 -11.90 -2.10
N ASP A 85 10.18 -11.78 -0.78
CA ASP A 85 9.66 -12.85 0.08
C ASP A 85 8.21 -13.21 -0.30
N LEU A 86 7.35 -12.21 -0.55
CA LEU A 86 5.97 -12.44 -0.99
C LEU A 86 5.90 -13.16 -2.34
N GLN A 87 6.76 -12.79 -3.29
CA GLN A 87 6.80 -13.43 -4.61
C GLN A 87 7.30 -14.88 -4.52
N GLU A 88 8.27 -15.16 -3.66
CA GLU A 88 8.72 -16.54 -3.36
C GLU A 88 7.59 -17.40 -2.77
N HIS A 89 6.66 -16.78 -2.03
CA HIS A 89 5.44 -17.42 -1.53
C HIS A 89 4.28 -17.43 -2.55
N GLY A 90 4.54 -17.07 -3.81
CA GLY A 90 3.55 -17.12 -4.90
C GLY A 90 2.52 -15.98 -4.88
N VAL A 91 2.80 -14.89 -4.14
CA VAL A 91 1.95 -13.69 -4.10
C VAL A 91 2.41 -12.67 -5.14
N LYS A 92 1.48 -12.18 -5.95
CA LYS A 92 1.74 -11.09 -6.90
C LYS A 92 1.73 -9.74 -6.19
N ILE A 93 2.62 -8.83 -6.59
CA ILE A 93 2.66 -7.47 -6.05
C ILE A 93 1.95 -6.50 -7.00
N ASP A 94 0.84 -5.93 -6.55
CA ASP A 94 0.22 -4.78 -7.20
C ASP A 94 0.90 -3.49 -6.71
N ASN A 95 1.60 -2.85 -7.64
CA ASN A 95 2.35 -1.62 -7.38
C ASN A 95 1.71 -0.38 -7.98
N THR A 96 0.50 -0.49 -8.52
CA THR A 96 -0.10 0.56 -9.34
C THR A 96 -0.22 1.86 -8.56
N LEU A 97 -0.82 1.82 -7.37
CA LEU A 97 -0.96 2.99 -6.50
C LEU A 97 0.42 3.50 -6.03
N ARG A 98 1.31 2.63 -5.56
CA ARG A 98 2.65 3.05 -5.09
C ARG A 98 3.44 3.78 -6.19
N LYS A 99 3.47 3.23 -7.41
CA LYS A 99 4.13 3.85 -8.57
C LYS A 99 3.51 5.17 -8.95
N PHE A 100 2.19 5.31 -8.82
CA PHE A 100 1.52 6.58 -9.05
C PHE A 100 1.93 7.62 -8.01
N LEU A 101 1.91 7.26 -6.72
CA LEU A 101 2.29 8.16 -5.63
C LEU A 101 3.73 8.69 -5.77
N PHE A 102 4.67 7.88 -6.26
CA PHE A 102 6.04 8.32 -6.58
C PHE A 102 6.12 9.50 -7.56
N ARG A 103 5.09 9.73 -8.37
CA ARG A 103 5.05 10.81 -9.36
C ARG A 103 4.40 12.08 -8.81
N THR A 104 3.85 12.03 -7.61
CA THR A 104 3.15 13.14 -6.96
C THR A 104 4.02 13.78 -5.86
N SER A 105 3.52 14.83 -5.21
CA SER A 105 4.15 15.40 -4.01
C SER A 105 3.87 14.62 -2.72
N VAL A 106 3.01 13.59 -2.76
CA VAL A 106 2.74 12.72 -1.61
C VAL A 106 3.99 11.91 -1.28
N ARG A 107 4.40 11.89 -0.01
CA ARG A 107 5.59 11.16 0.46
C ARG A 107 5.27 10.01 1.41
N VAL A 108 4.19 10.15 2.18
CA VAL A 108 3.76 9.22 3.24
C VAL A 108 2.27 8.93 3.10
N ILE A 109 1.86 7.71 3.46
CA ILE A 109 0.45 7.28 3.35
C ILE A 109 -0.46 8.06 4.30
N GLU A 110 0.04 8.43 5.49
CA GLU A 110 -0.70 9.27 6.45
C GLU A 110 -1.18 10.61 5.86
N GLY A 111 -0.45 11.14 4.87
CA GLY A 111 -0.74 12.43 4.24
C GLY A 111 -1.79 12.38 3.12
N LEU A 112 -2.23 11.19 2.70
CA LEU A 112 -3.18 11.04 1.58
C LEU A 112 -4.49 11.79 1.80
N GLY A 113 -5.05 11.72 3.01
CA GLY A 113 -6.31 12.40 3.31
C GLY A 113 -6.23 13.91 3.12
N THR A 114 -5.16 14.54 3.61
CA THR A 114 -4.92 15.98 3.46
C THR A 114 -4.61 16.36 2.02
N TYR A 115 -3.90 15.50 1.28
CA TYR A 115 -3.62 15.75 -0.12
C TYR A 115 -4.90 15.71 -0.97
N LEU A 116 -5.82 14.81 -0.64
CA LEU A 116 -7.09 14.63 -1.37
C LEU A 116 -8.17 15.67 -1.01
N SER A 117 -8.07 16.33 0.16
CA SER A 117 -8.99 17.41 0.55
C SER A 117 -8.89 18.68 -0.29
#